data_AF-A0A6A4D6L7-F1
#
_entry.id   AF-A0A6A4D6L7-F1
#
_cell.length_a   1.000
_cell.length_b   1.000
_cell.length_c   1.000
_cell.angle_alpha   90.00
_cell.angle_beta   90.00
_cell.angle_gamma   90.00
#
_symmetry.space_group_name_H-M   'P 1'
#
loop_
_entity.id
_entity.type
_entity.pdbx_description
1 polymer ?
#
loop_
_entity_poly.entity_id
_entity_poly.type
_entity_poly.pdbx_seq_one_letter_code
_entity_poly.pdbx_strand_id
1 'polypeptide(L)'
;MQLIDNLRSAVLQQREDEVSNFFSDVSDLREFISAREPGAGVNITVKMCCYNVERLSADNGSRITLVSSSAYGTFEEVQEALNGLNLVDLQLR
;
A
#
# COMPACT_ATOMS: atom_id res chain seq x y z
N MET A 1 32.30 18.23 16.90
CA MET A 1 31.06 18.78 16.32
C MET A 1 30.69 18.14 14.99
N GLN A 2 31.64 17.84 14.09
CA GLN A 2 31.37 17.16 12.80
C GLN A 2 30.45 15.93 12.84
N LEU A 3 30.58 15.05 13.85
CA LEU A 3 29.69 13.89 13.97
C LEU A 3 28.21 14.28 14.14
N ILE A 4 27.94 15.30 14.94
CA ILE A 4 26.58 15.80 15.18
C ILE A 4 26.05 16.48 13.91
N ASP A 5 26.90 17.21 13.20
CA ASP A 5 26.51 17.89 11.96
C ASP A 5 26.21 16.87 10.85
N ASN A 6 27.03 15.82 10.72
CA ASN A 6 26.79 14.72 9.79
C ASN A 6 25.48 13.96 10.11
N LEU A 7 25.21 13.70 11.39
CA LEU A 7 23.95 13.09 11.82
C LEU A 7 22.74 13.96 11.47
N ARG A 8 22.84 15.27 11.69
CA ARG A 8 21.76 16.21 11.32
C ARG A 8 21.52 16.21 9.82
N SER A 9 22.57 16.28 9.00
CA SER A 9 22.46 16.21 7.54
C SER A 9 21.81 14.90 7.06
N ALA A 10 22.20 13.76 7.65
CA ALA A 10 21.61 12.47 7.31
C ALA A 10 20.11 12.41 7.64
N VAL A 11 19.71 12.92 8.82
CA VAL A 11 18.30 12.99 9.22
C VAL A 11 17.48 13.92 8.31
N LEU A 12 18.06 15.05 7.88
CA LEU A 12 17.38 15.96 6.95
C LEU A 12 17.19 15.29 5.58
N GLN A 13 18.23 14.65 5.05
CA GLN A 13 18.14 13.92 3.79
C GLN A 13 17.08 12.81 3.86
N GLN A 14 17.05 12.03 4.95
CA GLN A 14 16.05 10.99 5.13
C GLN A 14 14.61 11.55 5.08
N ARG A 15 14.37 12.71 5.69
CA ARG A 15 13.05 13.36 5.66
C ARG A 15 12.67 13.83 4.26
N GLU A 16 13.62 14.37 3.51
CA GLU A 16 13.40 14.77 2.11
C GLU A 16 13.09 13.54 1.25
N ASP A 17 13.85 12.46 1.44
CA ASP A 17 13.67 11.20 0.73
C ASP A 17 12.29 10.59 1.06
N GLU A 18 11.88 10.59 2.33
CA GLU A 18 10.56 10.09 2.78
C GLU A 18 9.39 10.84 2.14
N VAL A 19 9.50 12.15 1.93
CA VAL A 19 8.49 12.94 1.23
C VAL A 19 8.43 12.56 -0.25
N SER A 20 9.59 12.27 -0.86
CA SER A 20 9.67 11.87 -2.27
C SER A 20 9.25 10.42 -2.52
N ASN A 21 9.43 9.53 -1.53
CA ASN A 21 9.10 8.10 -1.59
C ASN A 21 7.64 7.84 -1.20
N PHE A 22 6.74 8.73 -1.61
CA PHE A 22 5.31 8.60 -1.40
C PHE A 22 4.62 8.23 -2.72
N PHE A 23 3.94 7.08 -2.73
CA PHE A 23 3.29 6.54 -3.93
C PHE A 23 1.80 6.34 -3.70
N SER A 24 0.98 6.62 -4.73
CA SER A 24 -0.46 6.31 -4.72
C SER A 24 -0.86 5.26 -5.75
N ASP A 25 0.07 4.87 -6.63
CA ASP A 25 -0.08 3.84 -7.65
C ASP A 25 0.96 2.74 -7.45
N VAL A 26 0.57 1.49 -7.69
CA VAL A 26 1.47 0.33 -7.54
C VAL A 26 2.50 0.29 -8.66
N SER A 27 2.15 0.80 -9.85
CA SER A 27 3.02 0.80 -11.02
C SER A 27 4.22 1.71 -10.79
N ASP A 28 3.97 2.93 -10.31
CA ASP A 28 5.01 3.91 -9.98
C ASP A 28 5.95 3.38 -8.89
N LEU A 29 5.40 2.70 -7.88
CA LEU A 29 6.20 2.05 -6.83
C LEU A 29 7.11 0.96 -7.42
N ARG A 30 6.57 0.10 -8.29
CA ARG A 30 7.35 -0.98 -8.92
C ARG A 30 8.44 -0.42 -9.82
N GLU A 31 8.14 0.63 -10.58
CA GLU A 31 9.11 1.34 -11.39
C GLU A 31 10.21 1.94 -10.51
N PHE A 32 9.86 2.62 -9.42
CA PHE A 32 10.82 3.17 -8.47
C PHE A 32 11.74 2.09 -7.90
N ILE A 33 11.18 0.97 -7.40
CA ILE A 33 11.99 -0.13 -6.84
C ILE A 33 12.94 -0.70 -7.89
N SER A 34 12.46 -0.89 -9.12
CA SER A 34 13.25 -1.47 -10.21
C SER A 34 14.33 -0.52 -10.72
N ALA A 35 14.04 0.78 -10.79
CA ALA A 35 14.96 1.78 -11.33
C ALA A 35 16.00 2.25 -10.29
N ARG A 36 15.64 2.27 -9.00
CA ARG A 36 16.46 2.85 -7.93
C ARG A 36 17.12 1.83 -7.03
N GLU A 37 16.65 0.58 -7.04
CA GLU A 37 17.16 -0.52 -6.20
C GLU A 37 17.43 -0.06 -4.75
N PRO A 38 16.38 0.43 -4.04
CA PRO A 38 16.57 1.13 -2.77
C PRO A 38 17.28 0.24 -1.74
N GLY A 39 18.30 0.81 -1.10
CA GLY A 39 19.07 0.15 -0.06
C GLY A 39 18.28 -0.08 1.23
N ALA A 40 18.87 -0.86 2.14
CA ALA A 40 18.29 -1.08 3.47
C ALA A 40 18.10 0.25 4.22
N GLY A 41 16.95 0.42 4.88
CA GLY A 41 16.62 1.61 5.65
C GLY A 41 15.94 2.74 4.86
N VAL A 42 15.75 2.58 3.54
CA VAL A 42 14.89 3.49 2.76
C VAL A 42 13.44 3.28 3.17
N ASN A 43 12.80 4.35 3.64
CA ASN A 43 11.38 4.35 3.96
C ASN A 43 10.57 4.70 2.72
N ILE A 44 9.55 3.88 2.46
CA ILE A 44 8.60 4.06 1.35
C ILE A 44 7.20 4.09 1.94
N THR A 45 6.42 5.09 1.56
CA THR A 45 5.01 5.21 1.95
C THR A 45 4.13 4.98 0.72
N VAL A 46 3.08 4.16 0.89
CA VAL A 46 2.15 3.88 -0.21
C VAL A 46 0.72 4.08 0.26
N LYS A 47 -0.02 4.92 -0.48
CA LYS A 47 -1.44 5.18 -0.27
C LYS A 47 -2.27 4.22 -1.12
N MET A 48 -2.98 3.32 -0.44
CA MET A 48 -3.84 2.32 -1.06
C MET A 48 -5.27 2.40 -0.52
N CYS A 49 -6.22 1.89 -1.29
CA CYS A 49 -7.59 1.64 -0.86
C CYS A 49 -7.74 0.19 -0.40
N CYS A 50 -8.47 -0.02 0.70
CA CYS A 50 -8.81 -1.35 1.17
C CYS A 50 -9.94 -1.92 0.33
N TYR A 51 -9.68 -3.02 -0.38
CA TYR A 51 -10.65 -3.67 -1.26
C TYR A 51 -11.42 -4.77 -0.54
N ASN A 52 -10.72 -5.65 0.17
CA ASN A 52 -11.36 -6.75 0.87
C ASN A 52 -10.62 -7.05 2.16
N VAL A 53 -11.38 -7.44 3.18
CA VAL A 53 -10.85 -7.95 4.44
C VAL A 53 -11.56 -9.26 4.72
N GLU A 54 -10.81 -10.35 4.73
CA GLU A 54 -11.32 -11.65 5.14
C GLU A 54 -10.61 -12.14 6.40
N ARG A 55 -11.37 -12.76 7.29
CA ARG A 55 -10.82 -13.46 8.45
C ARG A 55 -10.37 -14.84 8.00
N LEU A 56 -9.10 -15.16 8.22
CA LEU A 56 -8.60 -16.49 7.93
C LEU A 56 -9.17 -17.45 8.99
N SER A 57 -9.60 -18.64 8.56
CA SER A 57 -10.21 -19.63 9.45
C SER A 57 -9.19 -20.51 10.17
N ALA A 58 -8.00 -20.66 9.59
CA ALA A 58 -6.93 -21.53 10.10
C ALA A 58 -6.01 -20.83 11.11
N ASP A 59 -5.96 -19.51 11.10
CA ASP A 59 -5.24 -18.70 12.08
C ASP A 59 -6.09 -17.50 12.50
N ASN A 60 -5.80 -16.89 13.65
CA ASN A 60 -6.46 -15.65 14.07
C ASN A 60 -5.96 -14.43 13.25
N GLY A 61 -5.57 -14.65 12.00
CA GLY A 61 -5.11 -13.64 11.07
C GLY A 61 -6.25 -13.06 10.23
N SER A 62 -5.96 -11.93 9.61
CA SER A 62 -6.84 -11.32 8.62
C SER A 62 -6.04 -11.11 7.34
N ARG A 63 -6.63 -11.42 6.19
CA ARG A 63 -6.07 -11.08 4.89
C ARG A 63 -6.74 -9.81 4.40
N ILE A 64 -5.92 -8.83 4.06
CA ILE A 64 -6.36 -7.54 3.52
C ILE A 64 -5.88 -7.45 2.08
N THR A 65 -6.81 -7.21 1.16
CA THR A 65 -6.50 -6.92 -0.24
C THR A 65 -6.55 -5.42 -0.44
N LEU A 66 -5.52 -4.87 -1.08
CA LEU A 66 -5.35 -3.44 -1.31
C LEU A 66 -5.27 -3.16 -2.81
N VAL A 67 -5.78 -2.01 -3.22
CA VAL A 67 -5.70 -1.49 -4.60
C VAL A 67 -5.15 -0.08 -4.61
N SER A 68 -4.64 0.37 -5.75
CA SER A 68 -4.15 1.75 -5.92
C SER A 68 -5.22 2.79 -5.58
N SER A 69 -4.80 3.94 -5.04
CA SER A 69 -5.75 5.00 -4.66
C SER A 69 -6.49 5.59 -5.86
N SER A 70 -5.84 5.61 -7.03
CA SER A 70 -6.41 6.02 -8.32
C SER A 70 -7.60 5.17 -8.75
N ALA A 71 -7.60 3.91 -8.31
CA ALA A 71 -8.58 2.92 -8.69
C ALA A 71 -9.94 3.13 -7.98
N TYR A 72 -9.95 3.73 -6.78
CA TYR A 72 -11.11 3.85 -5.89
C TYR A 72 -12.48 4.06 -6.58
N GLY A 73 -12.59 5.06 -7.47
CA GLY A 73 -13.86 5.41 -8.12
C GLY A 73 -14.42 4.37 -9.10
N THR A 74 -13.62 3.41 -9.56
CA THR A 74 -14.06 2.32 -10.44
C THR A 74 -14.41 1.06 -9.64
N PHE A 75 -13.91 0.92 -8.41
CA PHE A 75 -14.00 -0.34 -7.67
C PHE A 75 -15.12 -0.41 -6.64
N GLU A 76 -15.70 0.71 -6.19
CA GLU A 76 -16.85 0.70 -5.27
C GLU A 76 -18.04 -0.05 -5.89
N GLU A 77 -18.39 0.28 -7.14
CA GLU A 77 -19.46 -0.39 -7.90
C GLU A 77 -19.16 -1.89 -8.14
N VAL A 78 -17.90 -2.22 -8.45
CA VAL A 78 -17.48 -3.62 -8.68
C VAL A 78 -17.52 -4.42 -7.38
N GLN A 79 -17.15 -3.82 -6.26
CA GLN A 79 -17.21 -4.44 -4.94
C GLN A 79 -18.65 -4.68 -4.50
N GLU A 80 -19.55 -3.72 -4.67
CA GLU A 80 -20.99 -3.91 -4.41
C GLU A 80 -21.56 -5.02 -5.29
N ALA A 81 -21.22 -5.04 -6.58
CA ALA A 81 -21.67 -6.09 -7.50
C ALA A 81 -21.17 -7.49 -7.09
N LEU A 82 -19.89 -7.63 -6.73
CA LEU A 82 -19.31 -8.91 -6.31
C LEU A 82 -19.87 -9.39 -4.96
N ASN A 83 -20.11 -8.48 -4.01
CA ASN A 83 -20.78 -8.80 -2.76
C ASN A 83 -22.22 -9.26 -2.99
N GLY A 84 -22.94 -8.61 -3.91
CA GLY A 84 -24.28 -9.02 -4.34
C GLY A 84 -24.30 -10.43 -4.91
N LEU A 85 -23.34 -10.79 -5.76
CA LEU A 85 -23.23 -12.14 -6.33
C LEU A 85 -22.95 -13.21 -5.27
N ASN A 86 -22.06 -12.94 -4.32
CA ASN A 86 -21.76 -13.88 -3.23
C ASN A 86 -22.95 -14.10 -2.28
N LEU A 87 -23.83 -13.10 -2.10
CA LEU A 87 -25.06 -13.23 -1.31
C LEU A 87 -26.11 -14.12 -2.00
N VAL A 88 -26.18 -14.09 -3.34
CA VAL A 88 -27.10 -14.94 -4.11
C VAL A 88 -26.71 -16.42 -4.05
N ASP A 89 -25.41 -16.73 -4.09
CA ASP A 89 -24.92 -18.11 -3.92
C ASP A 89 -25.19 -18.71 -2.52
N LEU A 90 -25.34 -17.86 -1.50
CA LEU A 90 -25.70 -18.26 -0.14
C LEU A 90 -27.21 -18.46 0.07
N GLN A 91 -28.07 -17.86 -0.77
CA GLN A 91 -29.53 -18.04 -0.71
C GLN A 91 -30.06 -19.20 -1.58
N LEU A 92 -29.22 -19.75 -2.45
CA LEU A 92 -29.55 -20.89 -3.33
C LEU A 92 -29.03 -22.24 -2.79
N ARG A 93 -28.51 -22.28 -1.56
CA ARG A 93 -28.18 -23.48 -0.79
C ARG A 93 -29.13 -23.64 0.38
#